data_AF-M3IK30-F1
#
_entry.id   AF-M3IK30-F1
#
_cell.length_a   1.000
_cell.length_b   1.000
_cell.length_c   1.000
_cell.angle_alpha   90.00
_cell.angle_beta   90.00
_cell.angle_gamma   90.00
#
_symmetry.space_group_name_H-M   'P 1'
#
loop_
_entity.id
_entity.type
_entity.pdbx_description
1 polymer ?
#
loop_
_entity_poly.entity_id
_entity_poly.type
_entity_poly.pdbx_seq_one_letter_code
_entity_poly.pdbx_strand_id
1 'polypeptide(L)' 'MTYAEKQEQEKAYKEYEKNLAERFATSEDGEFEISDGESKEWEYLNKSHQSMEVADQDEPNTDS' A
#
# COMPACT_ATOMS: atom_id res chain seq x y z
N MET A 1 4.32 4.90 14.41
CA MET A 1 3.95 3.48 14.37
C MET A 1 5.03 2.67 15.07
N THR A 2 4.62 1.68 15.83
CA THR A 2 5.45 0.58 16.31
C THR A 2 5.85 -0.32 15.14
N TYR A 3 6.84 -1.18 15.37
CA TYR A 3 7.27 -2.17 14.38
C TYR A 3 6.15 -3.13 13.97
N ALA A 4 5.31 -3.55 14.93
CA ALA A 4 4.16 -4.42 14.65
C ALA A 4 3.12 -3.72 13.76
N GLU A 5 2.81 -2.46 14.04
CA GLU A 5 1.88 -1.66 13.22
C GLU A 5 2.43 -1.45 11.80
N LYS A 6 3.74 -1.20 11.65
CA LYS A 6 4.39 -1.12 10.32
C LYS A 6 4.21 -2.44 9.54
N GLN A 7 4.46 -3.59 10.17
CA GLN A 7 4.30 -4.89 9.51
C GLN A 7 2.85 -5.17 9.10
N GLU A 8 1.89 -4.83 9.96
CA GLU A 8 0.47 -5.01 9.66
C GLU A 8 0.03 -4.16 8.47
N GLN A 9 0.48 -2.89 8.44
CA GLN A 9 0.19 -1.98 7.35
C GLN A 9 0.82 -2.44 6.02
N GLU A 10 2.08 -2.91 6.05
CA GLU A 10 2.76 -3.42 4.85
C GLU A 10 2.08 -4.69 4.32
N LYS A 11 1.61 -5.56 5.22
CA LYS A 11 0.82 -6.74 4.84
C LYS A 11 -0.50 -6.34 4.18
N ALA A 12 -1.23 -5.39 4.77
CA ALA A 12 -2.49 -4.90 4.21
C ALA A 12 -2.30 -4.27 2.83
N TYR A 13 -1.24 -3.50 2.64
CA TYR A 13 -0.89 -2.91 1.34
C TYR A 13 -0.63 -3.99 0.28
N LYS A 14 0.23 -4.97 0.58
CA LYS A 14 0.55 -6.07 -0.36
C LYS A 14 -0.65 -6.94 -0.69
N GLU A 15 -1.53 -7.18 0.28
CA GLU A 15 -2.76 -7.95 0.06
C GLU A 15 -3.71 -7.21 -0.89
N TYR A 16 -3.84 -5.89 -0.73
CA TYR A 16 -4.64 -5.07 -1.64
C TYR A 16 -4.04 -5.00 -3.05
N GLU A 17 -2.72 -4.82 -3.19
CA GLU A 17 -2.05 -4.88 -4.51
C GLU A 17 -2.27 -6.23 -5.20
N LYS A 18 -2.18 -7.33 -4.45
CA LYS A 18 -2.47 -8.67 -4.98
C LYS A 18 -3.91 -8.76 -5.47
N ASN A 19 -4.87 -8.23 -4.71
CA ASN A 19 -6.27 -8.20 -5.11
C ASN A 19 -6.49 -7.42 -6.42
N LEU A 20 -5.88 -6.23 -6.54
CA LEU A 20 -5.94 -5.43 -7.77
C LEU A 20 -5.33 -6.19 -8.96
N ALA A 21 -4.17 -6.83 -8.77
CA ALA A 21 -3.52 -7.60 -9.82
C ALA A 21 -4.35 -8.82 -10.25
N GLU A 22 -5.00 -9.51 -9.31
CA GLU A 22 -5.90 -10.62 -9.61
C GLU A 22 -7.13 -10.13 -10.39
N ARG A 23 -7.75 -9.02 -9.99
CA ARG A 23 -8.88 -8.42 -10.70
C ARG A 23 -8.50 -8.01 -12.11
N PHE A 24 -7.35 -7.37 -12.27
CA PHE A 24 -6.78 -7.00 -13.57
C PHE A 24 -6.49 -8.22 -14.45
N ALA A 25 -5.94 -9.29 -13.89
CA ALA A 25 -5.67 -10.53 -14.64
C ALA A 25 -6.95 -11.26 -15.09
N THR A 26 -8.05 -11.08 -14.35
CA THR A 26 -9.35 -11.67 -14.67
C THR A 26 -10.27 -10.76 -15.49
N SER A 27 -9.94 -9.49 -15.67
CA SER A 27 -10.74 -8.59 -16.50
C SER A 27 -10.46 -8.82 -17.98
N GLU A 28 -11.49 -8.69 -18.80
CA GLU A 28 -11.43 -8.98 -20.23
C GLU A 28 -10.68 -7.90 -21.02
N ASP A 29 -10.81 -6.65 -20.56
CA ASP A 29 -10.28 -5.44 -21.19
C ASP A 29 -9.18 -4.74 -20.37
N GLY A 30 -8.79 -5.32 -19.23
CA GLY A 30 -7.86 -4.69 -18.29
C GLY A 30 -8.50 -3.63 -17.40
N GLU A 31 -9.82 -3.43 -17.48
CA GLU A 31 -10.53 -2.43 -16.68
C GLU A 31 -11.42 -3.12 -15.64
N PHE A 32 -11.57 -2.49 -14.47
CA PHE A 32 -12.50 -2.93 -13.45
C PHE A 32 -12.98 -1.76 -12.60
N GLU A 33 -14.25 -1.80 -12.21
CA GLU A 33 -14.82 -0.75 -11.38
C GLU A 33 -14.41 -0.94 -9.91
N ILE A 34 -13.95 0.15 -9.29
CA ILE A 34 -13.64 0.20 -7.86
C ILE A 34 -14.65 1.13 -7.22
N SER A 35 -15.30 0.70 -6.14
CA SER A 35 -16.27 1.56 -5.45
C SER A 35 -15.60 2.75 -4.76
N ASP A 36 -16.36 3.81 -4.50
CA ASP A 36 -15.87 4.98 -3.72
C ASP A 36 -15.32 4.60 -2.33
N GLY A 37 -15.84 3.52 -1.74
CA GLY A 37 -15.36 2.96 -0.49
C GLY A 37 -13.97 2.36 -0.64
N GLU A 38 -13.83 1.43 -1.58
CA GLU A 38 -12.56 0.76 -1.89
C GLU A 38 -11.49 1.76 -2.35
N SER A 39 -11.87 2.80 -3.11
CA SER A 39 -10.95 3.85 -3.55
C SER A 39 -10.38 4.63 -2.36
N LYS A 40 -11.20 4.93 -1.34
CA LYS A 40 -10.73 5.63 -0.13
C LYS A 40 -9.83 4.75 0.72
N GLU A 41 -10.16 3.46 0.82
CA GLU A 41 -9.31 2.48 1.50
C GLU A 41 -7.94 2.38 0.82
N TRP A 42 -7.91 2.33 -0.51
CA TRP A 42 -6.66 2.33 -1.28
C TRP A 42 -5.86 3.60 -1.07
N GLU A 43 -6.49 4.78 -1.19
CA GLU A 43 -5.81 6.06 -0.97
C GLU A 43 -5.19 6.13 0.43
N TYR A 44 -5.89 5.63 1.44
CA TYR A 44 -5.39 5.60 2.82
C TYR A 44 -4.20 4.65 2.97
N LEU A 45 -4.30 3.43 2.45
CA LEU A 45 -3.22 2.44 2.47
C LEU A 45 -1.98 2.94 1.74
N ASN A 46 -2.15 3.52 0.55
CA ASN A 46 -1.07 4.02 -0.28
C ASN A 46 -0.37 5.24 0.33
N LYS A 47 -1.13 6.24 0.83
CA LYS A 47 -0.53 7.40 1.53
C LYS A 47 0.24 6.97 2.77
N SER A 48 -0.30 6.02 3.52
CA SER A 48 0.35 5.51 4.73
C SER A 48 1.62 4.73 4.36
N HIS A 49 1.61 3.95 3.27
CA HIS A 49 2.78 3.20 2.80
C HIS A 49 3.91 4.12 2.33
N GLN A 50 3.59 5.13 1.50
CA GLN A 50 4.56 6.13 1.07
C GLN A 50 5.17 6.90 2.25
N SER A 51 4.37 7.19 3.27
CA SER A 51 4.86 7.86 4.49
C SER A 51 5.84 6.99 5.28
N MET A 52 5.71 5.65 5.21
CA MET A 52 6.68 4.73 5.81
C MET A 52 7.97 4.69 4.99
N GLU A 53 7.90 4.55 3.67
CA GLU A 53 9.08 4.53 2.80
C GLU A 53 9.92 5.81 2.94
N VAL A 54 9.28 6.98 3.05
CA VAL A 54 9.96 8.26 3.30
C VAL A 54 10.61 8.28 4.69
N ALA A 55 9.92 7.79 5.72
CA ALA A 55 10.47 7.76 7.08
C ALA A 55 11.66 6.79 7.25
N ASP A 56 11.70 5.71 6.47
CA ASP A 56 12.83 4.77 6.44
C ASP A 56 14.01 5.29 5.57
N GLN A 57 13.82 6.33 4.73
CA GLN A 57 14.91 7.03 4.02
C GLN A 57 15.52 8.21 4.80
N ASP A 58 14.80 8.74 5.78
CA ASP A 58 15.26 9.81 6.67
C ASP A 58 15.92 9.27 7.96
N GLU A 59 16.27 7.96 8.04
CA GLU A 59 17.29 7.55 9.00
C GLU A 59 18.55 8.35 8.69
N PRO A 60 19.03 9.23 9.59
CA PRO A 60 20.26 9.95 9.34
C PRO A 60 21.33 8.88 9.13
N ASN A 61 21.96 8.89 7.95
CA ASN A 61 23.25 8.24 7.74
C ASN A 61 24.14 8.71 8.89
N THR A 62 24.21 7.90 9.94
CA THR A 62 25.05 8.14 11.09
C THR A 62 26.42 7.61 10.69
N ASP A 63 26.98 8.23 9.65
CA ASP A 63 28.37 8.02 9.28
C ASP A 63 29.19 9.18 9.86
N SER A 64 29.75 8.86 11.02
CA SER A 64 31.00 9.36 11.62
C SER A 64 31.15 10.85 11.97
#